data_AF-A0A950S2D6-F1
#
_entry.id   AF-A0A950S2D6-F1
#
_cell.length_a   1.000
_cell.length_b   1.000
_cell.length_c   1.000
_cell.angle_alpha   90.00
_cell.angle_beta   90.00
_cell.angle_gamma   90.00
#
_symmetry.space_group_name_H-M   'P 1'
#
loop_
_entity.id
_entity.type
_entity.pdbx_description
1 polymer ?
#
loop_
_entity_poly.entity_id
_entity_poly.type
_entity_poly.pdbx_seq_one_letter_code
_entity_poly.pdbx_strand_id
1 'polypeptide(L)'
;MALVFVAGNAADVFAPDLAAAINAALRERFPSLPVVDGEAYQSDPVEASGWSQLQARAMRLISAPHLGGLDAYQSVYLPMRFERVEHVAIASVADPLEVGSLDMLLDELRLFASHASLPTDDVELMQLAAKYLEDDDLFSSDLDVQTYVQLFLTAKQASAHGVQLWLHPAA
;
A
#
# COMPACT_ATOMS: atom_id res chain seq x y z
N MET A 1 16.12 -2.03 5.92
CA MET A 1 15.18 -0.90 6.08
C MET A 1 13.78 -1.48 6.06
N ALA A 2 12.91 -1.00 6.95
CA ALA A 2 11.55 -1.49 7.02
C ALA A 2 10.59 -0.59 6.21
N LEU A 3 9.49 -1.17 5.77
CA LEU A 3 8.38 -0.54 5.07
C LEU A 3 7.15 -0.64 5.96
N VAL A 4 6.37 0.43 6.04
CA VAL A 4 5.05 0.44 6.69
C VAL A 4 4.00 0.89 5.69
N PHE A 5 2.78 0.38 5.87
CA PHE A 5 1.61 0.81 5.13
C PHE A 5 0.73 1.67 6.03
N VAL A 6 0.30 2.82 5.53
CA VAL A 6 -0.52 3.76 6.31
C VAL A 6 -1.82 4.03 5.59
N ALA A 7 -2.94 3.66 6.19
CA ALA A 7 -4.27 4.06 5.78
C ALA A 7 -4.61 5.40 6.44
N GLY A 8 -4.56 6.50 5.67
CA GLY A 8 -4.71 7.85 6.19
C GLY A 8 -4.50 8.92 5.12
N ASN A 9 -4.05 10.09 5.55
CA ASN A 9 -3.79 11.26 4.72
C ASN A 9 -2.29 11.54 4.59
N ALA A 10 -1.91 12.42 3.67
CA ALA A 10 -0.50 12.80 3.49
C ALA A 10 0.14 13.38 4.76
N ALA A 11 -0.65 14.01 5.64
CA ALA A 11 -0.18 14.59 6.89
C ALA A 11 0.22 13.55 7.94
N ASP A 12 -0.23 12.30 7.78
CA ASP A 12 0.13 11.20 8.68
C ASP A 12 1.49 10.59 8.33
N VAL A 13 2.03 10.93 7.16
CA VAL A 13 3.24 10.32 6.57
C VAL A 13 4.34 11.35 6.32
N PHE A 14 3.98 12.60 5.99
CA PHE A 14 4.92 13.64 5.61
C PHE A 14 4.84 14.85 6.54
N ALA A 15 5.95 15.61 6.59
CA ALA A 15 5.98 16.89 7.27
C ALA A 15 4.91 17.85 6.70
N PRO A 16 4.37 18.77 7.52
CA PRO A 16 3.19 19.58 7.16
C PRO A 16 3.27 20.28 5.80
N ASP A 17 4.41 20.90 5.48
CA ASP A 17 4.59 21.64 4.22
C ASP A 17 4.53 20.72 3.00
N LEU A 18 5.17 19.55 3.09
CA LEU A 18 5.18 18.55 2.02
C LEU A 18 3.80 17.89 1.89
N ALA A 19 3.16 17.56 3.01
CA ALA A 19 1.80 17.02 3.01
C ALA A 19 0.80 17.98 2.34
N ALA A 20 0.91 19.29 2.60
CA ALA A 20 0.09 20.31 1.96
C ALA A 20 0.34 20.38 0.44
N ALA A 21 1.61 20.35 0.01
CA ALA A 21 1.98 20.36 -1.40
C ALA A 21 1.46 19.11 -2.14
N ILE A 22 1.60 17.93 -1.53
CA ILE A 22 1.08 16.67 -2.06
C ILE A 22 -0.44 16.72 -2.19
N ASN A 23 -1.15 17.14 -1.14
CA ASN A 23 -2.61 17.24 -1.17
C ASN A 23 -3.11 18.22 -2.24
N ALA A 24 -2.41 19.34 -2.45
CA ALA A 24 -2.75 20.30 -3.49
C ALA A 24 -2.59 19.68 -4.89
N ALA A 25 -1.46 19.03 -5.16
CA ALA A 25 -1.19 18.40 -6.45
C ALA A 25 -2.15 17.22 -6.73
N LEU A 26 -2.44 16.40 -5.73
CA LEU A 26 -3.39 15.29 -5.84
C LEU A 26 -4.81 15.81 -6.14
N ARG A 27 -5.27 16.88 -5.49
CA ARG A 27 -6.60 17.46 -5.76
C ARG A 27 -6.68 18.15 -7.13
N GLU A 28 -5.59 18.74 -7.60
CA GLU A 28 -5.53 19.29 -8.96
C GLU A 28 -5.67 18.17 -10.00
N ARG A 29 -4.95 17.05 -9.83
CA ARG A 29 -5.00 15.91 -10.74
C ARG A 29 -6.30 15.10 -10.62
N PHE A 30 -6.81 14.98 -9.40
CA PHE A 30 -7.97 14.15 -9.01
C PHE A 30 -8.99 14.99 -8.21
N PRO A 31 -9.79 15.85 -8.87
CA PRO A 31 -10.73 16.75 -8.19
C PRO A 31 -11.82 16.06 -7.37
N SER A 32 -12.09 14.79 -7.66
CA SER A 32 -13.06 13.95 -6.96
C SER A 32 -12.50 13.22 -5.73
N LEU A 33 -11.21 13.42 -5.41
CA LEU A 33 -10.59 12.77 -4.26
C LEU A 33 -11.31 13.18 -2.96
N PRO A 34 -11.86 12.23 -2.18
CA PRO A 34 -12.56 12.57 -0.95
C PRO A 34 -11.61 13.19 0.08
N VAL A 35 -12.14 14.12 0.86
CA VAL A 35 -11.47 14.62 2.06
C VAL A 35 -12.07 13.86 3.23
N VAL A 36 -11.27 13.01 3.86
CA VAL A 36 -11.70 12.20 4.99
C VAL A 36 -10.82 12.56 6.18
N ASP A 37 -11.46 13.01 7.26
CA ASP A 37 -10.82 13.21 8.54
C ASP A 37 -11.05 11.97 9.41
N GLY A 38 -9.97 11.39 9.92
CA GLY A 38 -9.99 10.18 10.73
C GLY A 38 -8.62 9.88 11.33
N GLU A 39 -8.60 8.98 12.31
CA GLU A 39 -7.35 8.46 12.86
C GLU A 39 -6.69 7.53 11.84
N ALA A 40 -5.40 7.75 11.57
CA ALA A 40 -4.65 6.91 10.66
C ALA A 40 -4.44 5.52 11.25
N TYR A 41 -4.55 4.50 10.41
CA TYR A 41 -4.16 3.14 10.74
C TYR A 41 -2.80 2.85 10.10
N GLN A 42 -1.87 2.32 10.89
CA GLN A 42 -0.54 1.95 10.45
C GLN A 42 -0.34 0.43 10.63
N SER A 43 0.22 -0.22 9.61
CA SER A 43 0.59 -1.63 9.64
C SER A 43 1.79 -1.89 10.55
N ASP A 44 2.01 -3.15 10.91
CA ASP A 44 3.31 -3.55 11.43
C ASP A 44 4.39 -3.34 10.36
N PRO A 45 5.64 -3.01 10.75
CA PRO A 45 6.74 -2.89 9.80
C PRO A 45 7.09 -4.23 9.18
N VAL A 46 7.33 -4.23 7.86
CA VAL A 46 7.85 -5.38 7.11
C VAL A 46 9.20 -5.06 6.51
N GLU A 47 10.00 -6.06 6.16
CA GLU A 47 11.26 -5.80 5.44
C GLU A 47 10.98 -5.22 4.06
N ALA A 48 11.68 -4.15 3.67
CA ALA A 48 11.52 -3.54 2.35
C ALA A 48 11.83 -4.50 1.18
N SER A 49 12.67 -5.51 1.41
CA SER A 49 12.96 -6.59 0.46
C SER A 49 11.72 -7.47 0.20
N GLY A 50 10.76 -7.53 1.12
CA GLY A 50 9.49 -8.24 0.94
C GLY A 50 8.59 -7.60 -0.13
N TRP A 51 8.68 -6.27 -0.32
CA TRP A 51 7.96 -5.56 -1.38
C TRP A 51 8.37 -6.04 -2.77
N SER A 52 9.67 -6.02 -3.07
CA SER A 52 10.17 -6.45 -4.38
C SER A 52 9.95 -7.95 -4.61
N GLN A 53 10.01 -8.77 -3.56
CA GLN A 53 9.67 -10.20 -3.65
C GLN A 53 8.18 -10.43 -3.95
N LEU A 54 7.30 -9.69 -3.29
CA LEU A 54 5.86 -9.72 -3.54
C LEU A 54 5.55 -9.32 -4.99
N GLN A 55 6.12 -8.22 -5.47
CA GLN A 55 5.97 -7.78 -6.86
C GLN A 55 6.48 -8.83 -7.84
N ALA A 56 7.67 -9.37 -7.62
CA ALA A 56 8.25 -10.41 -8.48
C ALA A 56 7.42 -11.70 -8.50
N ARG A 57 6.79 -12.07 -7.37
CA ARG A 57 5.88 -13.21 -7.33
C ARG A 57 4.55 -12.89 -8.01
N ALA A 58 3.97 -11.73 -7.77
CA ALA A 58 2.73 -11.30 -8.39
C ALA A 58 2.83 -11.25 -9.92
N MET A 59 3.88 -10.62 -10.46
CA MET A 59 4.10 -10.56 -11.91
C MET A 59 4.31 -11.93 -12.58
N ARG A 60 4.72 -12.95 -11.84
CA ARG A 60 4.81 -14.33 -12.34
C ARG A 60 3.45 -15.04 -12.39
N LEU A 61 2.51 -14.63 -11.55
CA LEU A 61 1.22 -15.30 -11.37
C LEU A 61 0.09 -14.58 -12.10
N ILE A 62 0.11 -13.25 -12.11
CA ILE A 62 -1.01 -12.41 -12.56
C ILE A 62 -0.50 -11.16 -13.29
N SER A 63 -1.39 -10.50 -14.04
CA SER A 63 -1.16 -9.13 -14.51
C SER A 63 -1.56 -8.17 -13.40
N ALA A 64 -0.60 -7.46 -12.81
CA ALA A 64 -0.81 -6.61 -11.64
C ALA A 64 -0.15 -5.24 -11.82
N PRO A 65 -0.70 -4.36 -12.69
CA PRO A 65 -0.13 -3.05 -12.95
C PRO A 65 -0.05 -2.15 -11.71
N HIS A 66 -0.95 -2.28 -10.75
CA HIS A 66 -0.93 -1.45 -9.54
C HIS A 66 0.02 -1.99 -8.47
N LEU A 67 -0.01 -3.29 -8.19
CA LEU A 67 0.89 -3.94 -7.25
C LEU A 67 2.34 -3.91 -7.75
N GLY A 68 2.57 -4.19 -9.03
CA GLY A 68 3.90 -4.27 -9.64
C GLY A 68 4.45 -2.95 -10.19
N GLY A 69 3.63 -1.90 -10.25
CA GLY A 69 3.99 -0.63 -10.89
C GLY A 69 4.35 0.50 -9.93
N LEU A 70 4.27 0.28 -8.60
CA LEU A 70 4.61 1.26 -7.57
C LEU A 70 5.93 0.90 -6.86
N ASP A 71 6.79 1.88 -6.64
CA ASP A 71 7.95 1.77 -5.75
C ASP A 71 7.52 1.92 -4.28
N ALA A 72 8.34 1.45 -3.34
CA ALA A 72 8.06 1.45 -1.92
C ALA A 72 8.34 2.80 -1.21
N TYR A 73 8.96 3.76 -1.90
CA TYR A 73 9.50 4.97 -1.27
C TYR A 73 8.58 6.19 -1.27
N GLN A 74 7.84 6.41 -2.37
CA GLN A 74 7.02 7.61 -2.54
C GLN A 74 5.80 7.29 -3.38
N SER A 75 4.93 6.46 -2.80
CA SER A 75 3.78 5.92 -3.52
C SER A 75 2.53 5.94 -2.67
N VAL A 76 1.40 6.16 -3.33
CA VAL A 76 0.08 6.19 -2.71
C VAL A 76 -0.94 5.48 -3.56
N TYR A 77 -1.85 4.75 -2.93
CA TYR A 77 -3.08 4.28 -3.57
C TYR A 77 -4.24 5.17 -3.15
N LEU A 78 -4.92 5.75 -4.12
CA LEU A 78 -6.09 6.59 -3.88
C LEU A 78 -7.37 5.73 -3.85
N PRO A 79 -8.37 6.09 -3.02
CA PRO A 79 -9.67 5.42 -2.94
C PRO A 79 -10.56 5.75 -4.14
N MET A 80 -10.04 5.51 -5.35
CA MET A 80 -10.68 5.76 -6.62
C MET A 80 -10.21 4.74 -7.65
N ARG A 81 -11.06 4.46 -8.65
CA ARG A 81 -10.75 3.53 -9.72
C ARG A 81 -10.15 4.22 -10.95
N PHE A 82 -8.99 3.74 -11.40
CA PHE A 82 -8.35 4.12 -12.66
C PHE A 82 -7.36 3.03 -13.11
N GLU A 83 -7.13 2.91 -14.41
CA GLU A 83 -6.55 1.70 -15.04
C GLU A 83 -5.02 1.56 -14.95
N ARG A 84 -4.29 2.64 -14.65
CA ARG A 84 -2.83 2.66 -14.70
C ARG A 84 -2.25 3.51 -13.59
N VAL A 85 -1.02 3.20 -13.21
CA VAL A 85 -0.23 4.05 -12.31
C VAL A 85 -0.04 5.43 -12.93
N GLU A 86 -0.41 6.45 -12.18
CA GLU A 86 -0.25 7.86 -12.54
C GLU A 86 0.98 8.43 -11.86
N HIS A 87 1.64 9.39 -12.50
CA HIS A 87 2.82 10.06 -11.96
C HIS A 87 2.50 11.53 -11.77
N VAL A 88 2.45 11.99 -10.53
CA VAL A 88 2.03 13.35 -10.18
C VAL A 88 3.25 14.16 -9.73
N ALA A 89 3.57 15.20 -10.49
CA ALA A 89 4.68 16.08 -10.14
C ALA A 89 4.35 16.89 -8.88
N ILE A 90 5.25 16.83 -7.88
CA ILE A 90 5.16 17.63 -6.66
C ILE A 90 6.27 18.67 -6.72
N ALA A 91 5.92 19.96 -6.70
CA ALA A 91 6.86 21.05 -6.95
C ALA A 91 8.09 21.06 -6.02
N SER A 92 7.96 20.52 -4.81
CA SER A 92 9.02 20.46 -3.79
C SER A 92 9.82 19.16 -3.78
N VAL A 93 9.57 18.23 -4.71
CA VAL A 93 10.21 16.90 -4.75
C VAL A 93 10.83 16.67 -6.12
N ALA A 94 11.99 16.00 -6.14
CA ALA A 94 12.71 15.72 -7.38
C ALA A 94 11.99 14.69 -8.26
N ASP A 95 11.47 13.64 -7.62
CA ASP A 95 10.77 12.54 -8.29
C ASP A 95 9.24 12.71 -8.17
N PRO A 96 8.48 12.35 -9.22
CA PRO A 96 7.02 12.40 -9.16
C PRO A 96 6.50 11.41 -8.12
N LEU A 97 5.37 11.76 -7.50
CA LEU A 97 4.61 10.85 -6.66
C LEU A 97 3.94 9.79 -7.55
N GLU A 98 4.18 8.52 -7.26
CA GLU A 98 3.52 7.40 -7.95
C GLU A 98 2.16 7.14 -7.31
N VAL A 99 1.13 7.08 -8.15
CA VAL A 99 -0.26 7.05 -7.71
C VAL A 99 -0.98 5.85 -8.31
N GLY A 100 -1.34 4.89 -7.46
CA GLY A 100 -2.12 3.71 -7.79
C GLY A 100 -3.59 3.83 -7.42
N SER A 101 -4.42 2.96 -7.97
CA SER A 101 -5.83 2.83 -7.61
C SER A 101 -5.97 1.79 -6.50
N LEU A 102 -6.56 2.17 -5.37
CA LEU A 102 -6.80 1.26 -4.24
C LEU A 102 -7.77 0.15 -4.63
N ASP A 103 -8.80 0.46 -5.42
CA ASP A 103 -9.78 -0.52 -5.89
C ASP A 103 -9.11 -1.58 -6.78
N MET A 104 -8.26 -1.13 -7.72
CA MET A 104 -7.52 -2.04 -8.58
C MET A 104 -6.51 -2.87 -7.79
N LEU A 105 -5.81 -2.26 -6.83
CA LEU A 105 -4.89 -2.99 -5.94
C LEU A 105 -5.62 -4.10 -5.19
N LEU A 106 -6.81 -3.85 -4.63
CA LEU A 106 -7.58 -4.86 -3.92
C LEU A 106 -8.03 -6.00 -4.85
N ASP A 107 -8.41 -5.70 -6.09
CA ASP A 107 -8.73 -6.71 -7.10
C ASP A 107 -7.49 -7.57 -7.44
N GLU A 108 -6.34 -6.93 -7.62
CA GLU A 108 -5.06 -7.60 -7.88
C GLU A 108 -4.60 -8.46 -6.69
N LEU A 109 -4.77 -8.00 -5.46
CA LEU A 109 -4.44 -8.75 -4.25
C LEU A 109 -5.30 -10.01 -4.11
N ARG A 110 -6.61 -9.90 -4.38
CA ARG A 110 -7.53 -11.06 -4.39
C ARG A 110 -7.12 -12.07 -5.46
N LEU A 111 -6.78 -11.59 -6.65
CA LEU A 111 -6.36 -12.45 -7.76
C LEU A 111 -5.00 -13.11 -7.46
N PHE A 112 -4.05 -12.37 -6.88
CA PHE A 112 -2.77 -12.90 -6.43
C PHE A 112 -3.00 -14.00 -5.40
N ALA A 113 -3.84 -13.74 -4.40
CA ALA A 113 -4.15 -14.68 -3.34
C ALA A 113 -4.72 -15.99 -3.87
N SER A 114 -5.63 -15.93 -4.84
CA SER A 114 -6.22 -17.13 -5.46
C SER A 114 -5.17 -17.99 -6.19
N HIS A 115 -4.16 -17.37 -6.80
CA HIS A 115 -3.08 -18.09 -7.49
C HIS A 115 -1.97 -18.55 -6.55
N ALA A 116 -1.76 -17.84 -5.45
CA ALA A 116 -0.75 -18.14 -4.44
C ALA A 116 -1.25 -19.07 -3.33
N SER A 117 -2.54 -19.44 -3.33
CA SER A 117 -3.21 -20.17 -2.25
C SER A 117 -3.12 -19.46 -0.89
N LEU A 118 -3.34 -18.14 -0.90
CA LEU A 118 -3.29 -17.28 0.30
C LEU A 118 -4.71 -16.85 0.73
N PRO A 119 -4.91 -16.55 2.03
CA PRO A 119 -6.21 -16.12 2.55
C PRO A 119 -6.57 -14.71 2.09
N THR A 120 -7.86 -14.42 1.96
CA THR A 120 -8.40 -13.06 1.64
C THR A 120 -9.39 -12.54 2.69
N ASP A 121 -9.84 -13.43 3.57
CA ASP A 121 -10.72 -13.12 4.68
C ASP A 121 -9.97 -12.37 5.79
N ASP A 122 -10.64 -11.45 6.47
CA ASP A 122 -10.02 -10.64 7.52
C ASP A 122 -9.52 -11.48 8.69
N VAL A 123 -10.29 -12.48 9.12
CA VAL A 123 -9.94 -13.32 10.26
C VAL A 123 -8.72 -14.18 9.92
N GLU A 124 -8.72 -14.79 8.73
CA GLU A 124 -7.58 -15.60 8.27
C GLU A 124 -6.31 -14.77 8.07
N LEU A 125 -6.44 -13.55 7.52
CA LEU A 125 -5.32 -12.61 7.38
C LEU A 125 -4.77 -12.18 8.74
N MET A 126 -5.63 -11.84 9.70
CA MET A 126 -5.21 -11.49 11.07
C MET A 126 -4.54 -12.67 11.79
N GLN A 127 -5.05 -13.88 11.62
CA GLN A 127 -4.41 -15.08 12.17
C GLN A 127 -3.03 -15.33 11.56
N LEU A 128 -2.89 -15.13 10.25
CA LEU A 128 -1.61 -15.26 9.57
C LEU A 128 -0.63 -14.18 10.00
N ALA A 129 -1.10 -12.93 10.18
CA ALA A 129 -0.29 -11.84 10.74
C ALA A 129 0.22 -12.18 12.15
N ALA A 130 -0.66 -12.64 13.04
CA ALA A 130 -0.28 -13.05 14.40
C ALA A 130 0.75 -14.19 14.39
N LYS A 131 0.59 -15.16 13.49
CA LYS A 131 1.55 -16.26 13.34
C LYS A 131 2.95 -15.76 12.98
N TYR A 132 3.07 -14.78 12.08
CA TYR A 132 4.37 -14.21 11.73
C TYR A 132 4.98 -13.39 12.87
N LEU A 133 4.18 -12.86 13.80
CA LEU A 133 4.69 -12.18 14.99
C LEU A 133 5.20 -13.15 16.07
N GLU A 134 4.66 -14.36 16.12
CA GLU A 134 4.99 -15.35 17.17
C GLU A 134 6.14 -16.30 16.79
N ASP A 135 6.46 -16.45 15.50
CA ASP A 135 7.40 -17.45 14.99
C ASP A 135 8.58 -16.81 14.23
N ASP A 136 9.67 -16.57 14.97
CA ASP A 136 10.92 -15.96 14.46
C ASP A 136 11.57 -16.78 13.33
N ASP A 137 11.33 -18.10 13.24
CA ASP A 137 11.91 -18.97 12.20
C ASP A 137 11.18 -18.80 10.85
N LEU A 138 9.90 -18.41 10.87
CA LEU A 138 9.12 -18.06 9.66
C LEU A 138 9.43 -16.65 9.15
N PHE A 139 10.04 -15.81 10.00
CA PHE A 139 10.21 -14.38 9.71
C PHE A 139 11.10 -14.11 8.49
N SER A 140 12.09 -14.97 8.23
CA SER A 140 13.05 -14.78 7.13
C SER A 140 12.71 -15.52 5.83
N SER A 141 11.76 -16.47 5.86
CA SER A 141 11.51 -17.36 4.72
C SER A 141 10.37 -16.91 3.81
N ASP A 142 9.39 -16.14 4.32
CA ASP A 142 8.17 -15.73 3.61
C ASP A 142 7.95 -14.20 3.61
N LEU A 143 8.99 -13.43 3.29
CA LEU A 143 8.94 -11.95 3.32
C LEU A 143 7.87 -11.36 2.39
N ASP A 144 7.60 -12.01 1.25
CA ASP A 144 6.54 -11.61 0.32
C ASP A 144 5.14 -11.84 0.92
N VAL A 145 4.93 -12.94 1.63
CA VAL A 145 3.64 -13.26 2.26
C VAL A 145 3.38 -12.33 3.45
N GLN A 146 4.39 -12.03 4.26
CA GLN A 146 4.26 -11.03 5.34
C GLN A 146 3.87 -9.67 4.78
N THR A 147 4.57 -9.23 3.72
CA THR A 147 4.27 -7.98 3.03
C THR A 147 2.86 -7.98 2.46
N TYR A 148 2.43 -9.09 1.84
CA TYR A 148 1.07 -9.27 1.35
C TYR A 148 0.01 -9.12 2.45
N VAL A 149 0.21 -9.77 3.60
CA VAL A 149 -0.75 -9.73 4.72
C VAL A 149 -0.91 -8.30 5.23
N GLN A 150 0.21 -7.63 5.53
CA GLN A 150 0.20 -6.26 6.04
C GLN A 150 -0.36 -5.27 5.01
N LEU A 151 0.00 -5.42 3.73
CA LEU A 151 -0.57 -4.61 2.66
C LEU A 151 -2.08 -4.81 2.55
N PHE A 152 -2.57 -6.06 2.55
CA PHE A 152 -3.97 -6.35 2.29
C PHE A 152 -4.87 -5.91 3.45
N LEU A 153 -4.47 -6.17 4.70
CA LEU A 153 -5.18 -5.66 5.87
C LEU A 153 -5.29 -4.13 5.83
N THR A 154 -4.18 -3.44 5.57
CA THR A 154 -4.15 -1.97 5.52
C THR A 154 -4.93 -1.42 4.33
N ALA A 155 -4.89 -2.09 3.17
CA ALA A 155 -5.69 -1.72 2.00
C ALA A 155 -7.19 -1.86 2.26
N LYS A 156 -7.61 -2.91 2.99
CA LYS A 156 -9.01 -3.10 3.39
C LYS A 156 -9.44 -2.00 4.37
N GLN A 157 -8.59 -1.63 5.33
CA GLN A 157 -8.84 -0.48 6.21
C GLN A 157 -8.99 0.82 5.41
N ALA A 158 -8.05 1.10 4.50
CA ALA A 158 -8.10 2.30 3.66
C ALA A 158 -9.39 2.38 2.84
N SER A 159 -9.80 1.25 2.24
CA SER A 159 -11.02 1.16 1.43
C SER A 159 -12.29 1.32 2.27
N ALA A 160 -12.35 0.68 3.45
CA ALA A 160 -13.49 0.78 4.35
C ALA A 160 -13.74 2.21 4.85
N HIS A 161 -12.66 2.99 5.02
CA HIS A 161 -12.72 4.37 5.49
C HIS A 161 -12.68 5.42 4.37
N GLY A 162 -12.49 5.01 3.11
CA GLY A 162 -12.36 5.92 1.98
C GLY A 162 -11.13 6.84 2.08
N VAL A 163 -10.06 6.37 2.74
CA VAL A 163 -8.80 7.09 2.90
C VAL A 163 -7.74 6.57 1.93
N GLN A 164 -6.61 7.27 1.84
CA GLN A 164 -5.49 6.90 0.98
C GLN A 164 -4.66 5.82 1.67
N LEU A 165 -3.98 4.97 0.88
CA LEU A 165 -3.03 3.98 1.38
C LEU A 165 -1.62 4.38 0.95
N TRP A 166 -0.76 4.69 1.91
CA TRP A 166 0.61 5.14 1.68
C TRP A 166 1.62 4.02 1.90
N LEU A 167 2.64 3.99 1.05
CA LEU A 167 3.84 3.18 1.23
C LEU A 167 4.93 4.09 1.77
N HIS A 168 5.42 3.80 2.97
CA HIS A 168 6.36 4.68 3.66
C HIS A 168 7.51 3.89 4.30
N PRO A 169 8.78 4.30 4.09
CA PRO A 169 9.90 3.75 4.86
C PRO A 169 9.70 4.01 6.35
N ALA A 170 9.82 2.97 7.17
CA ALA A 170 9.80 3.15 8.62
C ALA A 170 11.04 3.94 9.08
N ALA A 171 10.84 4.92 9.96
CA ALA A 171 11.90 5.75 10.55
C ALA A 171 12.75 5.01 11.58
#